data_AF-A0A929G6L3-F1
#
_entry.id   AF-A0A929G6L3-F1
#
_cell.length_a   1.000
_cell.length_b   1.000
_cell.length_c   1.000
_cell.angle_alpha   90.00
_cell.angle_beta   90.00
_cell.angle_gamma   90.00
#
_symmetry.space_group_name_H-M   'P 1'
#
loop_
_entity.id
_entity.type
_entity.pdbx_description
1 polymer ?
#
loop_
_entity_poly.entity_id
_entity_poly.type
_entity_poly.pdbx_seq_one_letter_code
_entity_poly.pdbx_strand_id
1 'polypeptide(L)'
;MAAWEKKKLRIDAALPKPNQAEYERAIREWESVLTWCRRHPGDDRMADTALAELQRLRTRFAASKPKPVAREDTFEGQFDRGDCPPELIKAIEALPKEYEPPDWFRQLTGYEEYRAACREFFGNLEASIPGLSQVINPREFHFLSETPDRLQQQLTIWQDRLDVMHRSAESEDDTVRFHVERFLQEKQAAAAAGQLTAGRSYKLRVHVTHFRDWIGGESNVADINGKHLNDYRLALLADVDAKKWSQTTAADRLKSVRSFVRWLWQIEAIPTLPRIMDGRSKALTISEGLPKVVVYTKQEIMTLLQEAADRTKLYLLLMLNCGMTQKDISDLDLAEVDWEQGRISRKRSKTRGFGKVPLVSYPLWPHTLRLLRRERSSKRSGRVLLNEKGEALWYEELKDDGKLRKVDNMRSAFYRLRCKTGINKPLKSLKKTSASLLRDNPKYSGLEDLFLGHAPRRMSDKHYTVAPQTLFDEAVAWLGAEYQVSAAFDCSGKN
;
A
#
# COMPACT_ATOMS: atom_id res chain seq x y z
N MET A 1 8.64 -30.50 -17.22
CA MET A 1 7.68 -29.45 -17.61
C MET A 1 7.67 -28.26 -16.63
N ALA A 2 7.23 -28.40 -15.37
CA ALA A 2 7.11 -27.26 -14.43
C ALA A 2 8.41 -26.45 -14.16
N ALA A 3 9.57 -27.12 -14.11
CA ALA A 3 10.87 -26.44 -13.96
C ALA A 3 11.24 -25.60 -15.19
N TRP A 4 10.90 -26.08 -16.39
CA TRP A 4 11.11 -25.37 -17.64
C TRP A 4 10.16 -24.17 -17.77
N GLU A 5 8.88 -24.32 -17.41
CA GLU A 5 7.93 -23.20 -17.38
C GLU A 5 8.37 -22.10 -16.40
N LYS A 6 8.89 -22.48 -15.22
CA LYS A 6 9.45 -21.52 -14.25
C LYS A 6 10.69 -20.82 -14.81
N LYS A 7 11.58 -21.55 -15.48
CA LYS A 7 12.79 -20.98 -16.12
C LYS A 7 12.42 -20.07 -17.29
N LYS A 8 11.46 -20.48 -18.12
CA LYS A 8 10.92 -19.69 -19.23
C LYS A 8 10.26 -18.41 -18.72
N LEU A 9 9.40 -18.48 -17.70
CA LEU A 9 8.82 -17.29 -17.06
C LEU A 9 9.90 -16.35 -16.48
N ARG A 10 11.01 -16.89 -15.96
CA ARG A 10 12.13 -16.07 -15.47
C ARG A 10 12.89 -15.39 -16.62
N ILE A 11 13.09 -16.10 -17.74
CA ILE A 11 13.73 -15.56 -18.93
C ILE A 11 12.83 -14.51 -19.59
N ASP A 12 11.55 -14.82 -19.80
CA ASP A 12 10.56 -13.92 -20.39
C ASP A 12 10.34 -12.68 -19.51
N ALA A 13 10.46 -12.79 -18.19
CA ALA A 13 10.39 -11.63 -17.27
C ALA A 13 11.69 -10.81 -17.21
N ALA A 14 12.81 -11.39 -17.62
CA ALA A 14 14.12 -10.71 -17.66
C ALA A 14 14.37 -10.06 -19.03
N LEU A 15 13.69 -10.52 -20.09
CA LEU A 15 13.77 -9.87 -21.39
C LEU A 15 13.17 -8.46 -21.29
N PRO A 16 13.91 -7.43 -21.73
CA PRO A 16 13.37 -6.09 -21.73
C PRO A 16 12.12 -6.04 -22.61
N LYS A 17 11.10 -5.31 -22.16
CA LYS A 17 9.90 -5.10 -22.98
C LYS A 17 10.30 -4.41 -24.29
N PRO A 18 9.59 -4.65 -25.41
CA PRO A 18 9.76 -3.84 -26.61
C PRO A 18 9.68 -2.35 -26.25
N ASN A 19 10.59 -1.52 -26.79
CA ASN A 19 10.66 -0.08 -26.56
C ASN A 19 10.86 0.35 -25.09
N GLN A 20 11.31 -0.56 -24.19
CA GLN A 20 11.48 -0.24 -22.77
C GLN A 20 12.38 0.98 -22.52
N ALA A 21 13.52 1.04 -23.22
CA ALA A 21 14.46 2.15 -23.07
C ALA A 21 13.85 3.50 -23.47
N GLU A 22 12.98 3.53 -24.49
CA GLU A 22 12.29 4.76 -24.92
C GLU A 22 11.31 5.24 -23.86
N TYR A 23 10.50 4.33 -23.28
CA TYR A 23 9.58 4.67 -22.20
C TYR A 23 10.33 5.12 -20.95
N GLU A 24 11.40 4.42 -20.57
CA GLU A 24 12.21 4.80 -19.41
C GLU A 24 12.89 6.17 -19.60
N ARG A 25 13.30 6.51 -20.83
CA ARG A 25 13.82 7.85 -21.14
C ARG A 25 12.71 8.90 -21.04
N ALA A 26 11.58 8.73 -21.71
CA ALA A 26 10.47 9.69 -21.70
C ALA A 26 9.89 9.88 -20.28
N ILE A 27 9.71 8.80 -19.53
CA ILE A 27 9.26 8.87 -18.13
C ILE A 27 10.26 9.65 -17.27
N ARG A 28 11.57 9.42 -17.42
CA ARG A 28 12.60 10.17 -16.67
C ARG A 28 12.58 11.66 -17.00
N GLU A 29 12.41 12.01 -18.26
CA GLU A 29 12.31 13.40 -18.72
C GLU A 29 11.11 14.11 -18.07
N TRP A 30 9.92 13.52 -18.18
CA TRP A 30 8.70 14.07 -17.56
C TRP A 30 8.74 14.10 -16.03
N GLU A 31 9.40 13.12 -15.39
CA GLU A 31 9.65 13.15 -13.94
C GLU A 31 10.53 14.35 -13.55
N SER A 32 11.52 14.68 -14.37
CA SER A 32 12.41 15.83 -14.13
C SER A 32 11.64 17.15 -14.26
N VAL A 33 10.79 17.27 -15.28
CA VAL A 33 9.89 18.43 -15.47
C VAL A 33 8.96 18.60 -14.27
N LEU A 34 8.25 17.54 -13.86
CA LEU A 34 7.34 17.58 -12.72
C LEU A 34 8.06 17.96 -11.42
N THR A 35 9.27 17.45 -11.25
CA THR A 35 10.12 17.76 -10.09
C THR A 35 10.49 19.24 -10.06
N TRP A 36 10.90 19.81 -11.19
CA TRP A 36 11.17 21.24 -11.31
C TRP A 36 9.94 22.07 -10.92
N CYS A 37 8.77 21.78 -11.49
CA CYS A 37 7.54 22.53 -11.21
C CYS A 37 7.18 22.50 -9.72
N ARG A 38 7.40 21.36 -9.04
CA ARG A 38 7.14 21.23 -7.59
C ARG A 38 8.09 22.06 -6.74
N ARG A 39 9.32 22.29 -7.21
CA ARG A 39 10.33 23.11 -6.53
C ARG A 39 10.10 24.61 -6.75
N HIS A 40 9.53 24.99 -7.90
CA HIS A 40 9.34 26.37 -8.32
C HIS A 40 7.84 26.69 -8.50
N PRO A 41 7.18 27.26 -7.47
CA PRO A 41 5.78 27.67 -7.57
C PRO A 41 5.58 28.65 -8.73
N GLY A 42 4.54 28.44 -9.53
CA GLY A 42 4.22 29.27 -10.72
C GLY A 42 4.18 28.49 -12.04
N ASP A 43 4.70 27.26 -12.07
CA ASP A 43 4.63 26.36 -13.24
C ASP A 43 3.49 25.32 -13.13
N ASP A 44 2.37 25.65 -12.46
CA ASP A 44 1.30 24.70 -12.13
C ASP A 44 0.73 23.98 -13.35
N ARG A 45 0.56 24.70 -14.46
CA ARG A 45 0.08 24.13 -15.73
C ARG A 45 1.02 23.07 -16.30
N MET A 46 2.33 23.30 -16.23
CA MET A 46 3.31 22.31 -16.70
C MET A 46 3.38 21.13 -15.73
N ALA A 47 3.20 21.36 -14.43
CA ALA A 47 3.09 20.29 -13.44
C ALA A 47 1.91 19.35 -13.76
N ASP A 48 0.75 19.91 -14.09
CA ASP A 48 -0.44 19.14 -14.46
C ASP A 48 -0.24 18.34 -15.75
N THR A 49 0.42 18.95 -16.74
CA THR A 49 0.75 18.27 -18.01
C THR A 49 1.72 17.12 -17.78
N ALA A 50 2.82 17.36 -17.07
CA ALA A 50 3.79 16.33 -16.75
C ALA A 50 3.16 15.18 -15.93
N LEU A 51 2.26 15.50 -15.01
CA LEU A 51 1.53 14.48 -14.25
C LEU A 51 0.61 13.62 -15.14
N ALA A 52 -0.12 14.25 -16.06
CA ALA A 52 -0.99 13.55 -17.01
C ALA A 52 -0.18 12.64 -17.94
N GLU A 53 0.95 13.14 -18.45
CA GLU A 53 1.85 12.40 -19.34
C GLU A 53 2.50 11.20 -18.66
N LEU A 54 2.98 11.38 -17.42
CA LEU A 54 3.50 10.26 -16.63
C LEU A 54 2.45 9.18 -16.39
N GLN A 55 1.19 9.54 -16.14
CA GLN A 55 0.11 8.57 -16.00
C GLN A 55 -0.16 7.83 -17.31
N ARG A 56 -0.19 8.55 -18.44
CA ARG A 56 -0.37 7.99 -19.79
C ARG A 56 0.75 7.01 -20.14
N LEU A 57 2.00 7.43 -20.00
CA LEU A 57 3.20 6.63 -20.30
C LEU A 57 3.28 5.38 -19.41
N ARG A 58 3.11 5.51 -18.10
CA ARG A 58 3.16 4.37 -17.17
C ARG A 58 2.04 3.36 -17.46
N THR A 59 0.84 3.83 -17.81
CA THR A 59 -0.29 2.97 -18.18
C THR A 59 0.01 2.20 -19.47
N ARG A 60 0.53 2.87 -20.50
CA ARG A 60 0.94 2.22 -21.76
C ARG A 60 2.09 1.24 -21.56
N PHE A 61 3.10 1.62 -20.80
CA PHE A 61 4.26 0.77 -20.49
C PHE A 61 3.88 -0.48 -19.70
N ALA A 62 2.80 -0.43 -18.90
CA ALA A 62 2.29 -1.59 -18.18
C ALA A 62 1.74 -2.69 -19.11
N ALA A 63 1.41 -2.38 -20.36
CA ALA A 63 0.97 -3.36 -21.36
C ALA A 63 2.02 -4.46 -21.58
N SER A 64 1.57 -5.64 -22.04
CA SER A 64 2.46 -6.77 -22.36
C SER A 64 3.38 -6.48 -23.54
N LYS A 65 2.87 -5.72 -24.52
CA LYS A 65 3.61 -5.25 -25.71
C LYS A 65 3.31 -3.75 -25.89
N PRO A 66 4.05 -2.85 -25.21
CA PRO A 66 3.80 -1.43 -25.33
C PRO A 66 4.13 -0.95 -26.76
N LYS A 67 3.26 -0.13 -27.35
CA LYS A 67 3.53 0.54 -28.63
C LYS A 67 4.75 1.46 -28.49
N PRO A 68 5.52 1.75 -29.55
CA PRO A 68 6.61 2.73 -29.51
C PRO A 68 6.17 4.05 -28.87
N VAL A 69 7.12 4.75 -28.24
CA VAL A 69 6.87 6.10 -27.71
C VAL A 69 6.69 7.02 -28.91
N ALA A 70 5.53 7.68 -29.01
CA ALA A 70 5.25 8.60 -30.09
C ALA A 70 5.95 9.94 -29.82
N ARG A 71 6.08 10.80 -30.84
CA ARG A 71 6.83 12.05 -30.67
C ARG A 71 6.16 12.93 -29.62
N GLU A 72 4.83 13.00 -29.65
CA GLU A 72 3.97 13.70 -28.70
C GLU A 72 3.99 13.12 -27.27
N ASP A 73 4.63 11.97 -27.05
CA ASP A 73 4.86 11.41 -25.72
C ASP A 73 6.18 11.92 -25.09
N THR A 74 7.06 12.54 -25.89
CA THR A 74 8.31 13.14 -25.40
C THR A 74 8.06 14.57 -24.93
N PHE A 75 8.90 15.06 -24.01
CA PHE A 75 8.75 16.43 -23.53
C PHE A 75 8.96 17.45 -24.66
N GLU A 76 10.01 17.26 -25.48
CA GLU A 76 10.26 18.12 -26.64
C GLU A 76 9.10 18.11 -27.64
N GLY A 77 8.46 16.96 -27.82
CA GLY A 77 7.29 16.82 -28.70
C GLY A 77 6.06 17.61 -28.25
N GLN A 78 5.99 18.02 -26.97
CA GLN A 78 4.94 18.96 -26.53
C GLN A 78 5.09 20.33 -27.20
N PHE A 79 6.31 20.73 -27.57
CA PHE A 79 6.61 22.02 -28.18
C PHE A 79 6.70 21.96 -29.70
N ASP A 80 6.74 20.75 -30.27
CA ASP A 80 6.83 20.58 -31.71
C ASP A 80 5.45 20.67 -32.37
N ARG A 81 5.36 21.54 -33.38
CA ARG A 81 4.19 21.71 -34.26
C ARG A 81 4.31 20.89 -35.55
N GLY A 82 5.31 20.02 -35.68
CA GLY A 82 5.64 19.33 -36.93
C GLY A 82 4.49 18.57 -37.60
N ASP A 83 3.46 18.17 -36.84
CA ASP A 83 2.26 17.50 -37.37
C ASP A 83 1.05 18.44 -37.54
N CYS A 84 1.22 19.74 -37.33
CA CYS A 84 0.22 20.74 -37.65
C CYS A 84 0.11 20.79 -39.19
N PRO A 85 -1.05 20.46 -39.79
CA PRO A 85 -1.19 20.44 -41.24
C PRO A 85 -0.69 21.77 -41.83
N PRO A 86 0.10 21.78 -42.92
CA PRO A 86 0.58 23.01 -43.54
C PRO A 86 -0.57 24.00 -43.86
N GLU A 87 -1.76 23.46 -44.11
CA GLU A 87 -3.01 24.20 -44.32
C GLU A 87 -3.46 24.95 -43.06
N LEU A 88 -3.26 24.37 -41.88
CA LEU A 88 -3.60 24.98 -40.60
C LEU A 88 -2.62 26.10 -40.24
N ILE A 89 -1.31 25.91 -40.48
CA ILE A 89 -0.32 26.97 -40.30
C ILE A 89 -0.64 28.15 -41.23
N LYS A 90 -0.91 27.88 -42.51
CA LYS A 90 -1.34 28.90 -43.47
C LYS A 90 -2.65 29.58 -43.06
N ALA A 91 -3.61 28.84 -42.52
CA ALA A 91 -4.87 29.42 -42.04
C ALA A 91 -4.65 30.37 -40.86
N ILE A 92 -3.77 30.01 -39.92
CA ILE A 92 -3.42 30.86 -38.77
C ILE A 92 -2.65 32.10 -39.20
N GLU A 93 -1.69 31.97 -40.12
CA GLU A 93 -0.94 33.10 -40.67
C GLU A 93 -1.81 34.03 -41.53
N ALA A 94 -2.90 33.51 -42.10
CA ALA A 94 -3.87 34.27 -42.88
C ALA A 94 -4.97 34.95 -42.04
N LEU A 95 -5.05 34.68 -40.73
CA LEU A 95 -6.01 35.36 -39.86
C LEU A 95 -5.64 36.86 -39.77
N PRO A 96 -6.58 37.78 -40.08
CA PRO A 96 -6.34 39.20 -39.84
C PRO A 96 -6.02 39.43 -38.36
N LYS A 97 -5.14 40.38 -38.03
CA LYS A 97 -4.76 40.72 -36.64
C LYS A 97 -5.95 41.00 -35.72
N GLU A 98 -7.08 41.39 -36.30
CA GLU A 98 -8.37 41.62 -35.67
C GLU A 98 -8.95 40.36 -35.00
N TYR A 99 -8.52 39.17 -35.43
CA TYR A 99 -8.92 37.86 -34.94
C TYR A 99 -7.84 37.23 -34.03
N GLU A 100 -6.82 37.99 -33.62
CA GLU A 100 -5.98 37.54 -32.50
C GLU A 100 -6.84 37.41 -31.23
N PRO A 101 -6.64 36.35 -30.42
CA PRO A 101 -7.33 36.22 -29.14
C PRO A 101 -7.14 37.51 -28.33
N PRO A 102 -8.23 38.17 -27.87
CA PRO A 102 -8.13 39.40 -27.12
C PRO A 102 -7.19 39.26 -25.91
N ASP A 103 -6.46 40.31 -25.52
CA ASP A 103 -5.46 40.23 -24.44
C ASP A 103 -6.01 39.68 -23.12
N TRP A 104 -7.31 39.83 -22.85
CA TRP A 104 -7.96 39.28 -21.67
C TRP A 104 -8.00 37.73 -21.65
N PHE A 105 -7.96 37.04 -22.80
CA PHE A 105 -7.83 35.58 -22.86
C PHE A 105 -6.56 35.11 -22.13
N ARG A 106 -5.50 35.92 -22.20
CA ARG A 106 -4.18 35.62 -21.63
C ARG A 106 -4.14 35.83 -20.11
N GLN A 107 -5.17 36.43 -19.53
CA GLN A 107 -5.29 36.72 -18.10
C GLN A 107 -6.14 35.69 -17.35
N LEU A 108 -6.76 34.72 -18.05
CA LEU A 108 -7.54 33.66 -17.44
C LEU A 108 -6.61 32.65 -16.75
N THR A 109 -6.79 32.49 -15.44
CA THR A 109 -6.02 31.55 -14.61
C THR A 109 -6.72 30.21 -14.41
N GLY A 110 -8.03 30.14 -14.66
CA GLY A 110 -8.84 28.93 -14.53
C GLY A 110 -8.98 28.14 -15.83
N TYR A 111 -8.65 26.84 -15.80
CA TYR A 111 -8.73 25.95 -16.97
C TYR A 111 -10.15 25.86 -17.58
N GLU A 112 -11.20 25.81 -16.75
CA GLU A 112 -12.59 25.72 -17.23
C GLU A 112 -13.11 27.04 -17.81
N GLU A 113 -12.71 28.17 -17.25
CA GLU A 113 -13.04 29.51 -17.76
C GLU A 113 -12.39 29.75 -19.11
N TYR A 114 -11.09 29.43 -19.22
CA TYR A 114 -10.36 29.43 -20.48
C TYR A 114 -11.03 28.54 -21.53
N ARG A 115 -11.44 27.32 -21.14
CA ARG A 115 -12.10 26.39 -22.05
C ARG A 115 -13.48 26.87 -22.51
N ALA A 116 -14.24 27.54 -21.65
CA ALA A 116 -15.51 28.16 -22.02
C ALA A 116 -15.29 29.31 -23.03
N ALA A 117 -14.33 30.19 -22.76
CA ALA A 117 -13.97 31.29 -23.65
C ALA A 117 -13.49 30.78 -25.03
N CYS A 118 -12.63 29.75 -25.06
CA CYS A 118 -12.20 29.14 -26.32
C CYS A 118 -13.37 28.60 -27.14
N ARG A 119 -14.33 27.91 -26.50
CA ARG A 119 -15.51 27.38 -27.21
C ARG A 119 -16.35 28.47 -27.87
N GLU A 120 -16.55 29.58 -27.16
CA GLU A 120 -17.30 30.72 -27.69
C GLU A 120 -16.57 31.39 -28.85
N PHE A 121 -15.27 31.67 -28.68
CA PHE A 121 -14.42 32.23 -29.72
C PHE A 121 -14.39 31.35 -30.98
N PHE A 122 -14.30 30.04 -30.82
CA PHE A 122 -14.38 29.10 -31.92
C PHE A 122 -15.75 28.97 -32.56
N GLY A 123 -16.83 29.09 -31.79
CA GLY A 123 -18.17 29.18 -32.35
C GLY A 123 -18.30 30.36 -33.31
N ASN A 124 -17.70 31.49 -32.94
CA ASN A 124 -17.69 32.71 -33.77
C ASN A 124 -16.76 32.57 -35.00
N LEU A 125 -15.61 31.90 -34.83
CA LEU A 125 -14.67 31.62 -35.92
C LEU A 125 -15.21 30.59 -36.92
N GLU A 126 -15.88 29.54 -36.46
CA GLU A 126 -16.54 28.54 -37.33
C GLU A 126 -17.65 29.19 -38.16
N ALA A 127 -18.39 30.12 -37.56
CA ALA A 127 -19.41 30.90 -38.29
C ALA A 127 -18.79 31.79 -39.38
N SER A 128 -17.55 32.23 -39.19
CA SER A 128 -16.81 33.09 -40.14
C SER A 128 -16.00 32.29 -41.16
N ILE A 129 -15.55 31.09 -40.79
CA ILE A 129 -14.72 30.18 -41.59
C ILE A 129 -15.30 28.75 -41.43
N PRO A 130 -16.31 28.38 -42.21
CA PRO A 130 -16.96 27.07 -42.09
C PRO A 130 -15.99 25.91 -42.35
N GLY A 131 -15.95 24.93 -41.45
CA GLY A 131 -15.08 23.75 -41.53
C GLY A 131 -13.81 23.82 -40.68
N LEU A 132 -13.52 24.94 -40.03
CA LEU A 132 -12.35 25.12 -39.16
C LEU A 132 -12.32 24.12 -38.00
N SER A 133 -13.49 23.80 -37.44
CA SER A 133 -13.72 22.84 -36.36
C SER A 133 -13.46 21.38 -36.76
N GLN A 134 -13.42 21.08 -38.05
CA GLN A 134 -13.03 19.77 -38.58
C GLN A 134 -11.50 19.61 -38.67
N VAL A 135 -10.78 20.74 -38.67
CA VAL A 135 -9.31 20.81 -38.82
C VAL A 135 -8.62 21.09 -37.48
N ILE A 136 -9.26 21.85 -36.59
CA ILE A 136 -8.68 22.25 -35.29
C ILE A 136 -9.46 21.61 -34.16
N ASN A 137 -8.78 20.79 -33.36
CA ASN A 137 -9.31 20.36 -32.07
C ASN A 137 -9.27 21.57 -31.10
N PRO A 138 -10.40 21.99 -30.50
CA PRO A 138 -10.41 23.11 -29.56
C PRO A 138 -9.48 22.94 -28.35
N ARG A 139 -9.08 21.69 -28.03
CA ARG A 139 -8.06 21.39 -26.99
C ARG A 139 -6.64 21.79 -27.38
N GLU A 140 -6.35 21.88 -28.67
CA GLU A 140 -5.02 22.16 -29.23
C GLU A 140 -4.81 23.65 -29.54
N PHE A 141 -5.86 24.48 -29.46
CA PHE A 141 -5.79 25.91 -29.79
C PHE A 141 -4.89 26.74 -28.88
N HIS A 142 -4.66 26.31 -27.63
CA HIS A 142 -3.67 27.01 -26.79
C HIS A 142 -2.29 27.01 -27.47
N PHE A 143 -1.96 25.99 -28.26
CA PHE A 143 -0.73 25.98 -29.01
C PHE A 143 -0.74 26.98 -30.15
N LEU A 144 -1.89 27.32 -30.74
CA LEU A 144 -2.01 28.13 -31.96
C LEU A 144 -1.88 29.65 -31.70
N SER A 145 -2.05 30.12 -30.46
CA SER A 145 -1.88 31.54 -30.09
C SER A 145 -0.44 31.92 -29.70
N GLU A 146 0.46 30.96 -29.57
CA GLU A 146 1.88 31.19 -29.26
C GLU A 146 2.69 31.09 -30.56
N THR A 147 3.48 32.09 -30.94
CA THR A 147 4.30 32.00 -32.17
C THR A 147 5.28 30.82 -32.06
N PRO A 148 5.68 30.18 -33.18
CA PRO A 148 6.72 29.13 -33.17
C PRO A 148 7.96 29.52 -32.37
N ASP A 149 8.38 30.78 -32.46
CA ASP A 149 9.48 31.35 -31.68
C ASP A 149 9.27 31.27 -30.16
N ARG A 150 8.02 31.43 -29.69
CA ARG A 150 7.68 31.37 -28.27
C ARG A 150 7.69 29.94 -27.73
N LEU A 151 7.24 28.97 -28.51
CA LEU A 151 7.33 27.55 -28.14
C LEU A 151 8.79 27.10 -28.08
N GLN A 152 9.61 27.53 -29.05
CA GLN A 152 11.05 27.28 -29.04
C GLN A 152 11.74 27.96 -27.85
N GLN A 153 11.31 29.19 -27.52
CA GLN A 153 11.79 29.89 -26.33
C GLN A 153 11.40 29.14 -25.04
N GLN A 154 10.16 28.65 -24.93
CA GLN A 154 9.74 27.84 -23.77
C GLN A 154 10.55 26.54 -23.67
N LEU A 155 10.76 25.84 -24.79
CA LEU A 155 11.59 24.65 -24.82
C LEU A 155 13.01 24.95 -24.34
N THR A 156 13.61 26.04 -24.82
CA THR A 156 14.95 26.48 -24.41
C THR A 156 15.01 26.80 -22.91
N ILE A 157 14.01 27.52 -22.38
CA ILE A 157 13.88 27.80 -20.95
C ILE A 157 13.81 26.49 -20.17
N TRP A 158 13.02 25.53 -20.63
CA TRP A 158 12.89 24.25 -19.95
C TRP A 158 14.13 23.38 -20.03
N GLN A 159 14.84 23.36 -21.16
CA GLN A 159 16.12 22.68 -21.29
C GLN A 159 17.14 23.25 -20.29
N ASP A 160 17.24 24.58 -20.17
CA ASP A 160 18.11 25.21 -19.16
C ASP A 160 17.71 24.82 -17.72
N ARG A 161 16.42 24.80 -17.41
CA ARG A 161 15.90 24.35 -16.11
C ARG A 161 16.29 22.89 -15.81
N LEU A 162 16.11 21.99 -16.76
CA LEU A 162 16.48 20.58 -16.63
C LEU A 162 18.00 20.42 -16.50
N ASP A 163 18.78 21.16 -17.26
CA ASP A 163 20.24 21.17 -17.16
C ASP A 163 20.71 21.66 -15.78
N VAL A 164 20.09 22.68 -15.22
CA VAL A 164 20.40 23.15 -13.85
C VAL A 164 20.12 22.04 -12.83
N MET A 165 19.03 21.29 -12.98
CA MET A 165 18.77 20.12 -12.13
C MET A 165 19.83 19.04 -12.30
N HIS A 166 20.18 18.70 -13.53
CA HIS A 166 21.19 17.68 -13.80
C HIS A 166 22.57 18.09 -13.27
N ARG A 167 22.94 19.37 -13.37
CA ARG A 167 24.19 19.91 -12.80
C ARG A 167 24.19 19.90 -11.27
N SER A 168 23.02 20.01 -10.64
CA SER A 168 22.90 20.01 -9.17
C SER A 168 23.08 18.62 -8.54
N ALA A 169 22.89 17.53 -9.31
CA ALA A 169 23.26 16.19 -8.89
C ALA A 169 24.67 15.91 -9.41
N GLU A 170 25.69 16.17 -8.60
CA GLU A 170 27.10 16.02 -8.99
C GLU A 170 27.44 14.55 -9.32
N SER A 171 26.73 13.60 -8.72
CA SER A 171 26.83 12.16 -8.97
C SER A 171 25.46 11.47 -8.97
N GLU A 172 25.36 10.31 -9.63
CA GLU A 172 24.21 9.41 -9.50
C GLU A 172 23.96 9.00 -8.04
N ASP A 173 25.04 8.93 -7.26
CA ASP A 173 25.04 8.60 -5.84
C ASP A 173 24.33 9.68 -4.99
N ASP A 174 24.17 10.91 -5.49
CA ASP A 174 23.49 12.00 -4.80
C ASP A 174 21.98 12.00 -5.05
N THR A 175 21.46 11.05 -5.83
CA THR A 175 20.04 11.03 -6.20
C THR A 175 19.16 10.34 -5.15
N VAL A 176 17.91 10.79 -5.03
CA VAL A 176 16.91 10.10 -4.19
C VAL A 176 16.71 8.65 -4.64
N ARG A 177 16.74 8.37 -5.95
CA ARG A 177 16.61 7.02 -6.51
C ARG A 177 17.69 6.09 -5.96
N PHE A 178 18.96 6.47 -6.07
CA PHE A 178 20.09 5.69 -5.60
C PHE A 178 19.93 5.33 -4.11
N HIS A 179 19.66 6.34 -3.27
CA HIS A 179 19.52 6.11 -1.84
C HIS A 179 18.28 5.29 -1.47
N VAL A 180 17.17 5.41 -2.19
CA VAL A 180 16.00 4.56 -1.98
C VAL A 180 16.32 3.10 -2.29
N GLU A 181 17.02 2.83 -3.38
CA GLU A 181 17.42 1.47 -3.75
C GLU A 181 18.35 0.87 -2.70
N ARG A 182 19.38 1.60 -2.27
CA ARG A 182 20.29 1.19 -1.20
C ARG A 182 19.55 0.92 0.12
N PHE A 183 18.65 1.82 0.54
CA PHE A 183 17.83 1.61 1.72
C PHE A 183 17.00 0.33 1.63
N LEU A 184 16.37 0.07 0.49
CA LEU A 184 15.53 -1.10 0.30
C LEU A 184 16.32 -2.40 0.22
N GLN A 185 17.52 -2.38 -0.37
CA GLN A 185 18.46 -3.50 -0.34
C GLN A 185 18.86 -3.86 1.10
N GLU A 186 19.20 -2.87 1.94
CA GLU A 186 19.49 -3.12 3.35
C GLU A 186 18.30 -3.73 4.10
N LYS A 187 17.07 -3.23 3.87
CA LYS A 187 15.87 -3.80 4.51
C LYS A 187 15.52 -5.18 3.97
N GLN A 188 15.89 -5.50 2.74
CA GLN A 188 15.78 -6.84 2.18
C GLN A 188 16.81 -7.79 2.82
N ALA A 189 18.05 -7.37 2.98
CA ALA A 189 19.09 -8.12 3.68
C ALA A 189 18.69 -8.40 5.14
N ALA A 190 18.18 -7.39 5.86
CA ALA A 190 17.67 -7.55 7.21
C ALA A 190 16.48 -8.53 7.28
N ALA A 191 15.65 -8.60 6.23
CA ALA A 191 14.57 -9.57 6.16
C ALA A 191 15.08 -11.00 5.90
N ALA A 192 16.07 -11.16 5.03
CA ALA A 192 16.75 -12.43 4.79
C ALA A 192 17.45 -12.95 6.06
N ALA A 193 18.02 -12.05 6.86
CA ALA A 193 18.62 -12.35 8.16
C ALA A 193 17.58 -12.57 9.30
N GLY A 194 16.27 -12.49 9.02
CA GLY A 194 15.22 -12.67 10.03
C GLY A 194 15.05 -11.52 11.03
N GLN A 195 15.79 -10.42 10.87
CA GLN A 195 15.69 -9.21 11.71
C GLN A 195 14.45 -8.37 11.36
N LEU A 196 13.96 -8.50 10.12
CA LEU A 196 12.76 -7.85 9.62
C LEU A 196 11.80 -8.89 9.00
N THR A 197 10.48 -8.71 9.12
CA THR A 197 9.56 -9.59 8.40
C THR A 197 9.53 -9.23 6.91
N ALA A 198 9.39 -10.22 6.02
CA ALA A 198 9.28 -9.98 4.58
C ALA A 198 8.14 -8.99 4.25
N GLY A 199 7.01 -9.07 4.96
CA GLY A 199 5.90 -8.13 4.79
C GLY A 199 6.23 -6.70 5.19
N ARG A 200 7.10 -6.49 6.19
CA ARG A 200 7.54 -5.14 6.57
C ARG A 200 8.52 -4.60 5.54
N SER A 201 9.44 -5.42 5.03
CA SER A 201 10.34 -5.05 3.93
C SER A 201 9.55 -4.65 2.67
N TYR A 202 8.58 -5.47 2.25
CA TYR A 202 7.71 -5.16 1.11
C TYR A 202 6.91 -3.86 1.31
N LYS A 203 6.34 -3.64 2.51
CA LYS A 203 5.67 -2.37 2.82
C LYS A 203 6.60 -1.16 2.70
N LEU A 204 7.84 -1.27 3.20
CA LEU A 204 8.83 -0.20 3.07
C LEU A 204 9.12 0.10 1.60
N ARG A 205 9.31 -0.94 0.77
CA ARG A 205 9.47 -0.82 -0.69
C ARG A 205 8.35 0.00 -1.31
N VAL A 206 7.10 -0.43 -1.14
CA VAL A 206 5.93 0.25 -1.73
C VAL A 206 5.79 1.70 -1.23
N HIS A 207 6.08 1.96 0.03
CA HIS A 207 5.88 3.30 0.61
C HIS A 207 6.98 4.28 0.21
N VAL A 208 8.24 3.84 0.22
CA VAL A 208 9.39 4.70 -0.08
C VAL A 208 9.56 4.89 -1.58
N THR A 209 9.24 3.87 -2.39
CA THR A 209 9.19 4.00 -3.87
C THR A 209 8.16 5.04 -4.28
N HIS A 210 6.97 5.03 -3.65
CA HIS A 210 5.97 6.07 -3.90
C HIS A 210 6.47 7.48 -3.57
N PHE A 211 7.27 7.63 -2.49
CA PHE A 211 7.86 8.92 -2.15
C PHE A 211 8.93 9.34 -3.16
N ARG A 212 9.79 8.42 -3.61
CA ARG A 212 10.74 8.65 -4.71
C ARG A 212 10.03 9.16 -5.95
N ASP A 213 8.98 8.46 -6.38
CA ASP A 213 8.21 8.81 -7.59
C ASP A 213 7.48 10.15 -7.42
N TRP A 214 7.14 10.53 -6.19
CA TRP A 214 6.52 11.81 -5.87
C TRP A 214 7.53 12.96 -5.77
N ILE A 215 8.70 12.77 -5.18
CA ILE A 215 9.70 13.85 -5.04
C ILE A 215 10.57 14.01 -6.29
N GLY A 216 10.53 13.02 -7.20
CA GLY A 216 11.44 12.91 -8.33
C GLY A 216 12.64 12.05 -7.98
N GLY A 217 12.84 10.94 -8.71
CA GLY A 217 13.94 10.02 -8.46
C GLY A 217 15.32 10.67 -8.65
N GLU A 218 15.44 11.56 -9.63
CA GLU A 218 16.69 12.26 -9.95
C GLU A 218 16.94 13.51 -9.10
N SER A 219 16.03 13.86 -8.20
CA SER A 219 16.27 14.94 -7.24
C SER A 219 17.54 14.68 -6.45
N ASN A 220 18.35 15.72 -6.22
CA ASN A 220 19.42 15.65 -5.24
C ASN A 220 18.83 15.35 -3.85
N VAL A 221 19.38 14.34 -3.17
CA VAL A 221 18.93 13.86 -1.87
C VAL A 221 19.13 14.91 -0.77
N ALA A 222 20.16 15.76 -0.89
CA ALA A 222 20.47 16.84 0.04
C ALA A 222 19.37 17.91 0.10
N ASP A 223 18.56 18.01 -0.95
CA ASP A 223 17.43 18.95 -1.01
C ASP A 223 16.25 18.53 -0.12
N ILE A 224 16.22 17.28 0.36
CA ILE A 224 15.12 16.79 1.22
C ILE A 224 15.12 17.59 2.53
N ASN A 225 14.07 18.39 2.71
CA ASN A 225 13.94 19.31 3.84
C ASN A 225 12.53 19.25 4.46
N GLY A 226 12.26 20.13 5.42
CA GLY A 226 10.97 20.16 6.10
C GLY A 226 9.79 20.47 5.18
N LYS A 227 9.97 21.36 4.20
CA LYS A 227 8.93 21.72 3.23
C LYS A 227 8.52 20.50 2.41
N HIS A 228 9.48 19.78 1.82
CA HIS A 228 9.23 18.58 1.03
C HIS A 228 8.41 17.52 1.78
N LEU A 229 8.70 17.28 3.05
CA LEU A 229 7.96 16.31 3.86
C LEU A 229 6.55 16.78 4.23
N ASN A 230 6.36 18.08 4.44
CA ASN A 230 5.04 18.64 4.68
C ASN A 230 4.18 18.59 3.39
N ASP A 231 4.77 18.94 2.26
CA ASP A 231 4.10 18.90 0.95
C ASP A 231 3.70 17.46 0.58
N TYR A 232 4.57 16.48 0.86
CA TYR A 232 4.23 15.07 0.71
C TYR A 232 3.06 14.68 1.61
N ARG A 233 3.04 15.14 2.86
CA ARG A 233 1.91 14.89 3.77
C ARG A 233 0.61 15.48 3.22
N LEU A 234 0.64 16.70 2.68
CA LEU A 234 -0.52 17.34 2.06
C LEU A 234 -1.01 16.54 0.84
N ALA A 235 -0.10 16.04 0.00
CA ALA A 235 -0.44 15.17 -1.13
C ALA A 235 -1.11 13.86 -0.65
N LEU A 236 -0.57 13.23 0.41
CA LEU A 236 -1.19 12.04 1.00
C LEU A 236 -2.60 12.32 1.55
N LEU A 237 -2.85 13.52 2.11
CA LEU A 237 -4.17 13.93 2.58
C LEU A 237 -5.14 14.17 1.42
N ALA A 238 -4.69 14.80 0.33
CA ALA A 238 -5.50 14.95 -0.88
C ALA A 238 -5.92 13.60 -1.47
N ASP A 239 -5.05 12.59 -1.43
CA ASP A 239 -5.40 11.22 -1.86
C ASP A 239 -6.38 10.52 -0.90
N VAL A 240 -6.40 10.88 0.38
CA VAL A 240 -7.41 10.42 1.34
C VAL A 240 -8.76 11.08 1.04
N ASP A 241 -8.78 12.38 0.80
CA ASP A 241 -10.00 13.14 0.47
C ASP A 241 -10.61 12.65 -0.87
N ALA A 242 -9.75 12.35 -1.84
CA ALA A 242 -10.12 11.71 -3.11
C ALA A 242 -10.51 10.22 -2.97
N LYS A 243 -10.56 9.67 -1.74
CA LYS A 243 -10.89 8.27 -1.44
C LYS A 243 -10.00 7.23 -2.13
N LYS A 244 -8.81 7.63 -2.61
CA LYS A 244 -7.83 6.69 -3.17
C LYS A 244 -7.23 5.84 -2.07
N TRP A 245 -6.99 6.42 -0.88
CA TRP A 245 -6.44 5.71 0.28
C TRP A 245 -7.23 5.95 1.56
N SER A 246 -7.06 5.04 2.52
CA SER A 246 -7.49 5.27 3.90
C SER A 246 -6.47 6.11 4.66
N GLN A 247 -6.92 6.82 5.71
CA GLN A 247 -6.06 7.57 6.63
C GLN A 247 -4.92 6.72 7.19
N THR A 248 -5.20 5.48 7.61
CA THR A 248 -4.17 4.54 8.10
C THR A 248 -3.11 4.25 7.04
N THR A 249 -3.50 4.10 5.77
CA THR A 249 -2.54 3.84 4.68
C THR A 249 -1.63 5.04 4.46
N ALA A 250 -2.19 6.25 4.43
CA ALA A 250 -1.43 7.49 4.31
C ALA A 250 -0.47 7.68 5.51
N ALA A 251 -0.94 7.46 6.74
CA ALA A 251 -0.11 7.53 7.94
C ALA A 251 1.05 6.51 7.92
N ASP A 252 0.77 5.27 7.52
CA ASP A 252 1.78 4.21 7.34
C ASP A 252 2.82 4.57 6.26
N ARG A 253 2.41 5.22 5.16
CA ARG A 253 3.33 5.74 4.12
C ARG A 253 4.24 6.81 4.69
N LEU A 254 3.68 7.83 5.33
CA LEU A 254 4.44 8.91 5.95
C LEU A 254 5.42 8.39 7.01
N LYS A 255 5.01 7.41 7.82
CA LYS A 255 5.87 6.77 8.82
C LYS A 255 7.06 6.05 8.17
N SER A 256 6.85 5.36 7.05
CA SER A 256 7.95 4.72 6.30
C SER A 256 8.92 5.76 5.73
N VAL A 257 8.42 6.86 5.16
CA VAL A 257 9.26 7.95 4.62
C VAL A 257 10.07 8.62 5.73
N ARG A 258 9.46 8.91 6.88
CA ARG A 258 10.20 9.42 8.05
C ARG A 258 11.33 8.48 8.50
N SER A 259 11.12 7.17 8.40
CA SER A 259 12.17 6.19 8.69
C SER A 259 13.29 6.21 7.65
N PHE A 260 12.97 6.45 6.39
CA PHE A 260 13.94 6.59 5.31
C PHE A 260 14.78 7.86 5.46
N VAL A 261 14.15 9.02 5.69
CA VAL A 261 14.88 10.29 5.89
C VAL A 261 15.77 10.26 7.14
N ARG A 262 15.31 9.62 8.22
CA ARG A 262 16.18 9.43 9.39
C ARG A 262 17.39 8.54 9.06
N TRP A 263 17.22 7.54 8.19
CA TRP A 263 18.33 6.72 7.72
C TRP A 263 19.30 7.52 6.84
N LEU A 264 18.81 8.37 5.93
CA LEU A 264 19.65 9.28 5.13
C LEU A 264 20.57 10.12 6.02
N TRP A 265 20.02 10.71 7.08
CA TRP A 265 20.81 11.48 8.04
C TRP A 265 21.83 10.62 8.78
N GLN A 266 21.49 9.39 9.15
CA GLN A 266 22.41 8.46 9.84
C GLN A 266 23.60 8.02 8.97
N ILE A 267 23.43 8.01 7.65
CA ILE A 267 24.51 7.68 6.70
C ILE A 267 25.15 8.94 6.10
N GLU A 268 24.88 10.12 6.67
CA GLU A 268 25.43 11.41 6.24
C GLU A 268 25.08 11.83 4.79
N ALA A 269 24.06 11.20 4.19
CA ALA A 269 23.55 11.58 2.86
C ALA A 269 22.78 12.91 2.87
N ILE A 270 22.29 13.34 4.04
CA ILE A 270 21.77 14.69 4.24
C ILE A 270 22.48 15.33 5.45
N PRO A 271 22.85 16.62 5.37
CA PRO A 271 23.69 17.24 6.39
C PRO A 271 22.94 17.47 7.71
N THR A 272 21.63 17.71 7.65
CA THR A 272 20.82 17.98 8.85
C THR A 272 19.48 17.27 8.78
N LEU A 273 19.03 16.75 9.93
CA LEU A 273 17.69 16.19 10.04
C LEU A 273 16.65 17.33 10.01
N PRO A 274 15.62 17.29 9.13
CA PRO A 274 14.61 18.33 9.08
C PRO A 274 13.95 18.57 10.45
N ARG A 275 13.89 19.83 10.90
CA ARG A 275 13.40 20.20 12.26
C ARG A 275 12.03 19.64 12.60
N ILE A 276 11.14 19.52 11.62
CA ILE A 276 9.79 18.93 11.80
C ILE A 276 9.79 17.42 12.13
N MET A 277 10.96 16.76 12.11
CA MET A 277 11.16 15.36 12.49
C MET A 277 11.67 15.16 13.92
N ASP A 278 11.88 16.25 14.69
CA ASP A 278 12.39 16.25 16.07
C ASP A 278 11.53 15.49 17.10
N GLY A 279 10.36 14.99 16.68
CA GLY A 279 9.42 14.24 17.51
C GLY A 279 8.53 15.11 18.40
N ARG A 280 8.84 16.41 18.54
CA ARG A 280 8.02 17.40 19.24
C ARG A 280 6.94 17.96 18.32
N SER A 281 7.27 18.11 17.04
CA SER A 281 6.31 18.59 16.04
C SER A 281 5.26 17.53 15.70
N LYS A 282 3.98 17.92 15.76
CA LYS A 282 2.86 17.15 15.22
C LYS A 282 2.66 17.35 13.72
N ALA A 283 3.44 18.22 13.06
CA ALA A 283 3.27 18.58 11.66
C ALA A 283 3.29 17.35 10.73
N LEU A 284 4.16 16.38 10.99
CA LEU A 284 4.24 15.13 10.22
C LEU A 284 3.40 13.99 10.83
N THR A 285 2.15 14.32 11.15
CA THR A 285 1.14 13.36 11.63
C THR A 285 -0.09 13.42 10.74
N ILE A 286 -0.62 12.25 10.41
CA ILE A 286 -1.95 12.07 9.82
C ILE A 286 -2.75 11.37 10.91
N SER A 287 -3.73 12.08 11.47
CA SER A 287 -4.56 11.56 12.54
C SER A 287 -5.36 10.37 12.02
N GLU A 288 -5.17 9.21 12.62
CA GLU A 288 -6.00 8.05 12.37
C GLU A 288 -7.17 8.10 13.33
N GLY A 289 -8.41 8.15 12.82
CA GLY A 289 -9.59 7.94 13.66
C GLY A 289 -9.46 6.61 14.41
N LEU A 290 -9.85 6.58 15.69
CA LEU A 290 -9.85 5.34 16.46
C LEU A 290 -10.75 4.32 15.74
N PRO A 291 -10.19 3.20 15.22
CA PRO A 291 -10.99 2.27 14.46
C PRO A 291 -12.05 1.65 15.37
N LYS A 292 -13.33 1.74 14.96
CA LYS A 292 -14.43 1.09 15.69
C LYS A 292 -14.10 -0.38 15.90
N VAL A 293 -14.16 -0.84 17.15
CA VAL A 293 -13.89 -2.24 17.49
C VAL A 293 -15.02 -3.09 16.90
N VAL A 294 -14.72 -3.79 15.81
CA VAL A 294 -15.66 -4.74 15.20
C VAL A 294 -15.62 -6.05 15.98
N VAL A 295 -16.73 -6.40 16.62
CA VAL A 295 -16.97 -7.67 17.32
C VAL A 295 -18.15 -8.42 16.69
N TYR A 296 -18.18 -9.73 16.88
CA TYR A 296 -19.30 -10.59 16.46
C TYR A 296 -20.36 -10.66 17.56
N THR A 297 -21.62 -10.81 17.15
CA THR A 297 -22.70 -11.20 18.08
C THR A 297 -22.66 -12.70 18.34
N LYS A 298 -23.32 -13.16 19.40
CA LYS A 298 -23.46 -14.59 19.70
C LYS A 298 -24.14 -15.33 18.55
N GLN A 299 -25.22 -14.76 18.00
CA GLN A 299 -25.94 -15.34 16.87
C GLN A 299 -25.06 -15.49 15.63
N GLU A 300 -24.27 -14.48 15.29
CA GLU A 300 -23.35 -14.57 14.14
C GLU A 300 -22.30 -15.66 14.35
N ILE A 301 -21.76 -15.81 15.57
CA ILE A 301 -20.80 -16.88 15.88
C ILE A 301 -21.46 -18.25 15.71
N MET A 302 -22.68 -18.43 16.23
CA MET A 302 -23.42 -19.68 16.10
C MET A 302 -23.68 -20.02 14.64
N THR A 303 -24.16 -19.08 13.83
CA THR A 303 -24.35 -19.26 12.38
C THR A 303 -23.05 -19.63 11.69
N LEU A 304 -21.94 -18.96 12.00
CA LEU A 304 -20.63 -19.30 11.42
C LEU A 304 -20.18 -20.71 11.80
N LEU A 305 -20.39 -21.13 13.05
CA LEU A 305 -20.02 -22.45 13.52
C LEU A 305 -20.90 -23.54 12.88
N GLN A 306 -22.20 -23.33 12.74
CA GLN A 306 -23.12 -24.29 12.12
C GLN A 306 -22.80 -24.49 10.63
N GLU A 307 -22.57 -23.39 9.91
CA GLU A 307 -22.41 -23.40 8.45
C GLU A 307 -21.00 -23.76 7.95
N ALA A 308 -20.01 -23.73 8.84
CA ALA A 308 -18.62 -24.01 8.50
C ALA A 308 -18.37 -25.51 8.26
N ALA A 309 -17.54 -25.83 7.26
CA ALA A 309 -16.89 -27.13 7.20
C ALA A 309 -16.03 -27.31 8.47
N ASP A 310 -15.87 -28.54 8.94
CA ASP A 310 -15.26 -28.79 10.24
C ASP A 310 -13.83 -28.26 10.39
N ARG A 311 -13.01 -28.32 9.33
CA ARG A 311 -11.68 -27.71 9.35
C ARG A 311 -11.74 -26.20 9.54
N THR A 312 -12.72 -25.54 8.93
CA THR A 312 -13.00 -24.12 9.15
C THR A 312 -13.54 -23.87 10.56
N LYS A 313 -14.45 -24.73 11.07
CA LYS A 313 -14.94 -24.67 12.47
C LYS A 313 -13.77 -24.69 13.44
N LEU A 314 -12.80 -25.60 13.25
CA LEU A 314 -11.59 -25.67 14.07
C LEU A 314 -10.83 -24.33 14.09
N TYR A 315 -10.65 -23.70 12.93
CA TYR A 315 -9.99 -22.39 12.88
C TYR A 315 -10.75 -21.34 13.69
N LEU A 316 -12.08 -21.27 13.54
CA LEU A 316 -12.92 -20.33 14.30
C LEU A 316 -12.81 -20.58 15.80
N LEU A 317 -12.91 -21.84 16.21
CA LEU A 317 -12.82 -22.26 17.60
C LEU A 317 -11.45 -21.92 18.20
N LEU A 318 -10.33 -22.16 17.52
CA LEU A 318 -9.01 -21.78 18.03
C LEU A 318 -8.86 -20.25 18.22
N MET A 319 -9.54 -19.44 17.39
CA MET A 319 -9.54 -17.98 17.56
C MET A 319 -10.40 -17.52 18.73
N LEU A 320 -11.54 -18.18 18.97
CA LEU A 320 -12.48 -17.87 20.05
C LEU A 320 -12.04 -18.45 21.41
N ASN A 321 -11.48 -19.65 21.42
CA ASN A 321 -11.05 -20.40 22.60
C ASN A 321 -9.68 -19.93 23.10
N CYS A 322 -8.76 -19.57 22.20
CA CYS A 322 -7.36 -19.31 22.56
C CYS A 322 -6.83 -17.96 22.06
N GLY A 323 -7.69 -17.07 21.55
CA GLY A 323 -7.28 -15.73 21.11
C GLY A 323 -6.28 -15.71 19.95
N MET A 324 -6.14 -16.83 19.22
CA MET A 324 -5.10 -17.00 18.22
C MET A 324 -5.36 -16.17 16.96
N THR A 325 -4.30 -15.76 16.27
CA THR A 325 -4.38 -15.26 14.89
C THR A 325 -4.10 -16.39 13.90
N GLN A 326 -4.36 -16.15 12.61
CA GLN A 326 -4.06 -17.11 11.54
C GLN A 326 -2.59 -17.58 11.58
N LYS A 327 -1.64 -16.68 11.84
CA LYS A 327 -0.22 -17.04 11.97
C LYS A 327 0.01 -17.93 13.20
N ASP A 328 -0.64 -17.61 14.32
CA ASP A 328 -0.51 -18.42 15.54
C ASP A 328 -1.02 -19.84 15.26
N ILE A 329 -2.21 -20.00 14.66
CA ILE A 329 -2.77 -21.30 14.29
C ILE A 329 -1.84 -22.07 13.35
N SER A 330 -1.28 -21.42 12.33
CA SER A 330 -0.36 -22.07 11.38
C SER A 330 0.99 -22.47 11.99
N ASP A 331 1.45 -21.76 13.02
CA ASP A 331 2.73 -22.00 13.70
C ASP A 331 2.56 -22.81 15.00
N LEU A 332 1.34 -23.31 15.27
CA LEU A 332 1.09 -24.19 16.40
C LEU A 332 1.88 -25.49 16.23
N ASP A 333 2.74 -25.81 17.19
CA ASP A 333 3.58 -27.01 17.16
C ASP A 333 2.94 -28.16 17.94
N LEU A 334 3.18 -29.40 17.51
CA LEU A 334 2.71 -30.63 18.17
C LEU A 334 3.18 -30.70 19.63
N ALA A 335 4.37 -30.18 19.94
CA ALA A 335 4.90 -30.11 21.30
C ALA A 335 4.20 -29.06 22.18
N GLU A 336 3.46 -28.12 21.60
CA GLU A 336 2.69 -27.11 22.34
C GLU A 336 1.32 -27.63 22.79
N VAL A 337 0.92 -28.83 22.37
CA VAL A 337 -0.39 -29.42 22.66
C VAL A 337 -0.26 -30.56 23.65
N ASP A 338 -0.85 -30.39 24.83
CA ASP A 338 -1.11 -31.48 25.75
C ASP A 338 -2.41 -32.18 25.32
N TRP A 339 -2.25 -33.32 24.65
CA TRP A 339 -3.37 -34.07 24.10
C TRP A 339 -4.21 -34.76 25.17
N GLU A 340 -3.62 -35.08 26.32
CA GLU A 340 -4.29 -35.80 27.40
C GLU A 340 -5.13 -34.85 28.22
N GLN A 341 -4.53 -33.74 28.67
CA GLN A 341 -5.22 -32.70 29.43
C GLN A 341 -6.08 -31.78 28.55
N GLY A 342 -5.89 -31.85 27.22
CA GLY A 342 -6.63 -31.01 26.29
C GLY A 342 -6.23 -29.54 26.39
N ARG A 343 -4.93 -29.24 26.45
CA ARG A 343 -4.41 -27.87 26.61
C ARG A 343 -3.49 -27.47 25.48
N ILE A 344 -3.40 -26.17 25.22
CA ILE A 344 -2.34 -25.59 24.40
C ILE A 344 -1.51 -24.63 25.25
N SER A 345 -0.23 -24.90 25.40
CA SER A 345 0.72 -24.04 26.13
C SER A 345 1.68 -23.38 25.15
N ARG A 346 1.55 -22.07 24.93
CA ARG A 346 2.37 -21.38 23.92
C ARG A 346 2.64 -19.91 24.18
N LYS A 347 3.72 -19.42 23.56
CA LYS A 347 3.94 -17.99 23.32
C LYS A 347 3.39 -17.59 21.96
N ARG A 348 2.86 -16.37 21.87
CA ARG A 348 2.34 -15.82 20.61
C ARG A 348 3.42 -15.75 19.52
N SER A 349 3.14 -16.21 18.30
CA SER A 349 4.15 -16.36 17.24
C SER A 349 4.86 -15.07 16.87
N LYS A 350 4.15 -13.94 16.81
CA LYS A 350 4.74 -12.63 16.46
C LYS A 350 5.79 -12.17 17.48
N THR A 351 5.66 -12.61 18.74
CA THR A 351 6.43 -12.06 19.85
C THR A 351 7.14 -13.14 20.67
N ARG A 352 7.19 -14.39 20.18
CA ARG A 352 7.79 -15.54 20.88
C ARG A 352 9.26 -15.33 21.26
N GLY A 353 10.01 -14.57 20.44
CA GLY A 353 11.42 -14.25 20.71
C GLY A 353 11.66 -13.19 21.79
N PHE A 354 10.63 -12.52 22.30
CA PHE A 354 10.80 -11.53 23.36
C PHE A 354 10.60 -12.19 24.73
N GLY A 355 11.60 -12.05 25.62
CA GLY A 355 11.59 -12.70 26.94
C GLY A 355 10.39 -12.34 27.81
N LYS A 356 9.87 -11.11 27.70
CA LYS A 356 8.75 -10.58 28.50
C LYS A 356 7.36 -11.06 28.05
N VAL A 357 7.27 -11.88 27.00
CA VAL A 357 5.98 -12.37 26.49
C VAL A 357 5.58 -13.63 27.25
N PRO A 358 4.35 -13.68 27.82
CA PRO A 358 3.92 -14.79 28.64
C PRO A 358 3.79 -16.08 27.81
N LEU A 359 4.15 -17.20 28.44
CA LEU A 359 3.70 -18.53 28.03
C LEU A 359 2.29 -18.70 28.59
N VAL A 360 1.29 -18.85 27.72
CA VAL A 360 -0.11 -18.96 28.14
C VAL A 360 -0.57 -20.40 27.92
N SER A 361 -1.18 -21.00 28.94
CA SER A 361 -1.77 -22.34 28.88
C SER A 361 -3.28 -22.23 28.75
N TYR A 362 -3.83 -22.58 27.60
CA TYR A 362 -5.25 -22.51 27.28
C TYR A 362 -5.90 -23.88 27.42
N PRO A 363 -6.95 -24.05 28.26
CA PRO A 363 -7.78 -25.24 28.20
C PRO A 363 -8.62 -25.21 26.92
N LEU A 364 -8.69 -26.34 26.22
CA LEU A 364 -9.50 -26.47 25.02
C LEU A 364 -10.91 -26.90 25.37
N TRP A 365 -11.90 -26.31 24.71
CA TRP A 365 -13.25 -26.84 24.74
C TRP A 365 -13.27 -28.25 24.13
N PRO A 366 -14.16 -29.15 24.60
CA PRO A 366 -14.20 -30.53 24.11
C PRO A 366 -14.30 -30.64 22.59
N HIS A 367 -15.10 -29.78 21.96
CA HIS A 367 -15.26 -29.74 20.50
C HIS A 367 -14.00 -29.23 19.79
N THR A 368 -13.31 -28.24 20.37
CA THR A 368 -12.03 -27.74 19.85
C THR A 368 -10.99 -28.86 19.87
N LEU A 369 -10.85 -29.56 21.00
CA LEU A 369 -9.89 -30.67 21.15
C LEU A 369 -10.22 -31.82 20.19
N ARG A 370 -11.50 -32.19 20.07
CA ARG A 370 -11.96 -33.25 19.16
C ARG A 370 -11.59 -32.94 17.71
N LEU A 371 -11.93 -31.73 17.23
CA LEU A 371 -11.59 -31.32 15.87
C LEU A 371 -10.08 -31.19 15.68
N LEU A 372 -9.35 -30.69 16.68
CA LEU A 372 -7.89 -30.59 16.62
C LEU A 372 -7.23 -31.97 16.50
N ARG A 373 -7.69 -32.96 17.25
CA ARG A 373 -7.22 -34.35 17.16
C ARG A 373 -7.48 -34.95 15.78
N ARG A 374 -8.60 -34.63 15.16
CA ARG A 374 -8.98 -35.16 13.84
C ARG A 374 -8.23 -34.50 12.69
N GLU A 375 -8.06 -33.18 12.74
CA GLU A 375 -7.48 -32.38 11.66
C GLU A 375 -5.95 -32.25 11.74
N ARG A 376 -5.32 -32.77 12.80
CA ARG A 376 -3.86 -32.71 13.02
C ARG A 376 -3.09 -33.43 11.91
N SER A 377 -1.86 -33.00 11.71
CA SER A 377 -0.92 -33.67 10.83
C SER A 377 -0.60 -35.08 11.36
N SER A 378 -0.32 -36.01 10.46
CA SER A 378 0.14 -37.37 10.79
C SER A 378 1.63 -37.42 11.18
N LYS A 379 2.32 -36.27 11.19
CA LYS A 379 3.74 -36.20 11.53
C LYS A 379 3.93 -36.39 13.05
N ARG A 380 5.08 -36.90 13.44
CA ARG A 380 5.47 -37.05 14.86
C ARG A 380 5.96 -35.75 15.50
N SER A 381 6.41 -34.79 14.70
CA SER A 381 6.95 -33.50 15.16
C SER A 381 6.64 -32.37 14.17
N GLY A 382 6.75 -31.12 14.65
CA GLY A 382 6.49 -29.92 13.88
C GLY A 382 5.03 -29.44 13.98
N ARG A 383 4.55 -28.77 12.93
CA ARG A 383 3.24 -28.09 12.95
C ARG A 383 2.07 -29.06 13.13
N VAL A 384 1.12 -28.67 13.97
CA VAL A 384 -0.14 -29.40 14.19
C VAL A 384 -0.99 -29.40 12.93
N LEU A 385 -1.10 -28.26 12.24
CA LEU A 385 -2.00 -28.12 11.09
C LEU A 385 -1.21 -27.77 9.83
N LEU A 386 -1.43 -28.56 8.78
CA LEU A 386 -0.83 -28.40 7.46
C LEU A 386 -1.91 -28.25 6.39
N ASN A 387 -1.57 -27.71 5.22
CA ASN A 387 -2.46 -27.76 4.06
C ASN A 387 -2.47 -29.19 3.46
N GLU A 388 -3.29 -29.41 2.44
CA GLU A 388 -3.39 -30.70 1.71
C GLU A 388 -2.06 -31.14 1.08
N LYS A 389 -1.13 -30.20 0.84
CA LYS A 389 0.21 -30.46 0.31
C LYS A 389 1.25 -30.71 1.42
N GLY A 390 0.85 -30.74 2.69
CA GLY A 390 1.75 -30.90 3.82
C GLY A 390 2.59 -29.66 4.17
N GLU A 391 2.22 -28.48 3.64
CA GLU A 391 2.89 -27.19 3.90
C GLU A 391 2.16 -26.38 4.98
N ALA A 392 2.74 -25.24 5.38
CA ALA A 392 2.11 -24.33 6.34
C ALA A 392 0.77 -23.76 5.82
N LEU A 393 -0.22 -23.61 6.70
CA LEU A 393 -1.49 -22.95 6.37
C LEU A 393 -1.34 -21.45 6.13
N TRP A 394 -0.31 -20.84 6.70
CA TRP A 394 0.03 -19.44 6.54
C TRP A 394 1.53 -19.29 6.34
N TYR A 395 1.94 -18.59 5.28
CA TYR A 395 3.31 -18.15 5.13
C TYR A 395 3.40 -16.87 4.31
N GLU A 396 4.54 -16.24 4.46
CA GLU A 396 4.92 -15.01 3.81
C GLU A 396 6.40 -15.15 3.43
N GLU A 397 6.70 -14.92 2.16
CA GLU A 397 8.02 -15.09 1.58
C GLU A 397 8.27 -13.94 0.60
N LEU A 398 9.48 -13.38 0.63
CA LEU A 398 9.93 -12.45 -0.40
C LEU A 398 10.56 -13.28 -1.51
N LYS A 399 10.06 -13.14 -2.75
CA LYS A 399 10.69 -13.76 -3.91
C LYS A 399 11.94 -12.99 -4.33
N ASP A 400 12.76 -13.59 -5.18
CA ASP A 400 13.95 -12.97 -5.77
C ASP A 400 13.65 -11.64 -6.50
N ASP A 401 12.45 -11.50 -7.08
CA ASP A 401 11.98 -10.27 -7.74
C ASP A 401 11.51 -9.18 -6.75
N GLY A 402 11.64 -9.43 -5.44
CA GLY A 402 11.19 -8.54 -4.37
C GLY A 402 9.67 -8.54 -4.16
N LYS A 403 8.89 -9.35 -4.91
CA LYS A 403 7.45 -9.44 -4.70
C LYS A 403 7.15 -10.32 -3.50
N LEU A 404 6.14 -9.90 -2.74
CA LEU A 404 5.66 -10.63 -1.59
C LEU A 404 4.74 -11.76 -2.03
N ARG A 405 5.14 -13.00 -1.79
CA ARG A 405 4.24 -14.15 -1.84
C ARG A 405 3.63 -14.34 -0.47
N LYS A 406 2.30 -14.35 -0.41
CA LYS A 406 1.56 -14.63 0.82
C LYS A 406 0.50 -15.68 0.56
N VAL A 407 0.49 -16.69 1.42
CA VAL A 407 -0.55 -17.72 1.44
C VAL A 407 -1.22 -17.71 2.80
N ASP A 408 -2.55 -17.78 2.78
CA ASP A 408 -3.39 -17.76 3.98
C ASP A 408 -4.64 -18.63 3.72
N ASN A 409 -4.49 -19.94 3.89
CA ASN A 409 -5.54 -20.92 3.62
C ASN A 409 -6.77 -20.68 4.51
N MET A 410 -6.55 -20.23 5.75
CA MET A 410 -7.61 -19.90 6.70
C MET A 410 -8.44 -18.70 6.22
N ARG A 411 -7.81 -17.64 5.72
CA ARG A 411 -8.52 -16.50 5.14
C ARG A 411 -9.38 -16.94 3.95
N SER A 412 -8.86 -17.78 3.07
CA SER A 412 -9.61 -18.27 1.90
C SER A 412 -10.81 -19.13 2.30
N ALA A 413 -10.63 -20.03 3.27
CA ALA A 413 -11.71 -20.85 3.81
C ALA A 413 -12.79 -19.99 4.48
N PHE A 414 -12.38 -19.01 5.29
CA PHE A 414 -13.31 -18.09 5.93
C PHE A 414 -14.01 -17.17 4.95
N TYR A 415 -13.35 -16.72 3.88
CA TYR A 415 -13.98 -15.91 2.85
C TYR A 415 -15.17 -16.64 2.22
N ARG A 416 -15.01 -17.93 1.86
CA ARG A 416 -16.12 -18.75 1.35
C ARG A 416 -17.28 -18.85 2.35
N LEU A 417 -16.97 -19.06 3.63
CA LEU A 417 -17.97 -19.09 4.69
C LEU A 417 -18.71 -17.76 4.82
N ARG A 418 -18.01 -16.63 4.73
CA ARG A 418 -18.62 -15.30 4.75
C ARG A 418 -19.55 -15.07 3.56
N CYS A 419 -19.16 -15.49 2.36
CA CYS A 419 -20.02 -15.42 1.19
C CYS A 419 -21.28 -16.28 1.38
N LYS A 420 -21.15 -17.48 1.96
CA LYS A 420 -22.27 -18.38 2.26
C LYS A 420 -23.26 -17.79 3.28
N THR A 421 -22.74 -17.14 4.33
CA THR A 421 -23.54 -16.67 5.48
C THR A 421 -23.98 -15.21 5.38
N GLY A 422 -23.41 -14.42 4.47
CA GLY A 422 -23.61 -12.97 4.39
C GLY A 422 -22.89 -12.16 5.49
N ILE A 423 -22.18 -12.81 6.42
CA ILE A 423 -21.55 -12.14 7.57
C ILE A 423 -20.22 -11.50 7.13
N ASN A 424 -20.18 -10.18 7.04
CA ASN A 424 -19.06 -9.45 6.42
C ASN A 424 -17.94 -8.97 7.35
N LYS A 425 -17.87 -9.48 8.59
CA LYS A 425 -16.86 -9.08 9.57
C LYS A 425 -15.49 -9.76 9.31
N PRO A 426 -14.36 -9.14 9.71
CA PRO A 426 -13.02 -9.72 9.50
C PRO A 426 -12.75 -10.92 10.41
N LEU A 427 -12.01 -11.93 9.92
CA LEU A 427 -11.65 -13.13 10.70
C LEU A 427 -10.99 -12.80 12.06
N LYS A 428 -10.09 -11.81 12.08
CA LYS A 428 -9.41 -11.35 13.31
C LYS A 428 -10.35 -10.74 14.35
N SER A 429 -11.59 -10.43 13.99
CA SER A 429 -12.57 -9.93 14.95
C SER A 429 -13.07 -11.04 15.89
N LEU A 430 -12.94 -12.33 15.55
CA LEU A 430 -13.32 -13.42 16.46
C LEU A 430 -12.57 -13.35 17.79
N LYS A 431 -11.24 -13.26 17.74
CA LYS A 431 -10.44 -13.11 18.96
C LYS A 431 -10.72 -11.79 19.71
N LYS A 432 -11.10 -10.73 18.97
CA LYS A 432 -11.48 -9.46 19.58
C LYS A 432 -12.81 -9.60 20.30
N THR A 433 -13.75 -10.39 19.76
CA THR A 433 -15.02 -10.69 20.42
C THR A 433 -14.77 -11.33 21.78
N SER A 434 -13.94 -12.39 21.84
CA SER A 434 -13.64 -13.07 23.11
C SER A 434 -12.90 -12.16 24.08
N ALA A 435 -11.90 -11.42 23.63
CA ALA A 435 -11.19 -10.45 24.47
C ALA A 435 -12.11 -9.33 24.99
N SER A 436 -13.04 -8.82 24.17
CA SER A 436 -14.02 -7.83 24.62
C SER A 436 -14.98 -8.43 25.66
N LEU A 437 -15.51 -9.64 25.44
CA LEU A 437 -16.38 -10.31 26.41
C LEU A 437 -15.70 -10.54 27.76
N LEU A 438 -14.41 -10.91 27.76
CA LEU A 438 -13.64 -11.06 29.01
C LEU A 438 -13.46 -9.72 29.73
N ARG A 439 -13.07 -8.67 29.00
CA ARG A 439 -12.87 -7.33 29.56
C ARG A 439 -14.15 -6.77 30.16
N ASP A 440 -15.27 -6.98 29.49
CA ASP A 440 -16.58 -6.42 29.86
C ASP A 440 -17.27 -7.27 30.95
N ASN A 441 -16.73 -8.46 31.30
CA ASN A 441 -17.20 -9.28 32.40
C ASN A 441 -16.54 -8.85 33.73
N PRO A 442 -17.31 -8.47 34.78
CA PRO A 442 -16.75 -8.01 36.04
C PRO A 442 -15.80 -8.99 36.74
N LYS A 443 -16.01 -10.31 36.59
CA LYS A 443 -15.19 -11.36 37.21
C LYS A 443 -13.87 -11.60 36.45
N TYR A 444 -13.89 -11.42 35.13
CA TYR A 444 -12.76 -11.78 34.26
C TYR A 444 -12.05 -10.57 33.64
N SER A 445 -12.45 -9.35 34.02
CA SER A 445 -11.82 -8.11 33.56
C SER A 445 -10.33 -8.08 33.93
N GLY A 446 -9.47 -7.71 32.97
CA GLY A 446 -8.02 -7.73 33.11
C GLY A 446 -7.35 -8.99 32.57
N LEU A 447 -8.11 -10.06 32.26
CA LEU A 447 -7.57 -11.28 31.65
C LEU A 447 -7.41 -11.17 30.13
N GLU A 448 -7.93 -10.12 29.49
CA GLU A 448 -7.94 -10.00 28.03
C GLU A 448 -6.53 -9.92 27.42
N ASP A 449 -5.58 -9.27 28.10
CA ASP A 449 -4.21 -9.18 27.61
C ASP A 449 -3.47 -10.51 27.76
N LEU A 450 -3.72 -11.25 28.85
CA LEU A 450 -3.20 -12.62 29.03
C LEU A 450 -3.79 -13.56 27.98
N PHE A 451 -5.11 -13.51 27.78
CA PHE A 451 -5.83 -14.29 26.75
C PHE A 451 -5.27 -14.04 25.34
N LEU A 452 -4.92 -12.79 25.01
CA LEU A 452 -4.32 -12.43 23.73
C LEU A 452 -2.81 -12.70 23.63
N GLY A 453 -2.18 -13.17 24.70
CA GLY A 453 -0.74 -13.40 24.80
C GLY A 453 0.07 -12.12 24.58
N HIS A 454 -0.45 -10.98 25.06
CA HIS A 454 0.24 -9.70 25.01
C HIS A 454 1.28 -9.60 26.12
N ALA A 455 2.38 -8.87 25.85
CA ALA A 455 3.33 -8.54 26.89
C ALA A 455 2.69 -7.55 27.89
N PRO A 456 2.93 -7.73 29.20
CA PRO A 456 2.42 -6.84 30.23
C PRO A 456 2.89 -5.40 29.98
N ARG A 457 1.95 -4.45 30.01
CA ARG A 457 2.24 -3.03 29.75
C ARG A 457 2.68 -2.32 31.03
N ARG A 458 1.96 -2.54 32.13
CA ARG A 458 2.21 -1.87 33.41
C ARG A 458 3.37 -2.53 34.15
N MET A 459 4.00 -1.76 35.05
CA MET A 459 5.12 -2.26 35.86
C MET A 459 4.64 -3.29 36.89
N SER A 460 3.42 -3.11 37.43
CA SER A 460 2.71 -4.09 38.25
C SER A 460 2.63 -5.46 37.59
N ASP A 461 2.16 -5.49 36.35
CA ASP A 461 1.90 -6.71 35.57
C ASP A 461 3.22 -7.40 35.16
N LYS A 462 4.33 -6.67 35.16
CA LYS A 462 5.66 -7.22 34.83
C LYS A 462 6.29 -7.98 35.99
N HIS A 463 5.98 -7.60 37.23
CA HIS A 463 6.76 -8.03 38.40
C HIS A 463 5.93 -8.63 39.53
N TYR A 464 4.63 -8.34 39.62
CA TYR A 464 3.87 -8.59 40.85
C TYR A 464 2.56 -9.36 40.67
N THR A 465 1.96 -9.38 39.48
CA THR A 465 0.63 -9.99 39.27
C THR A 465 0.64 -11.02 38.14
N VAL A 466 0.77 -12.30 38.51
CA VAL A 466 0.42 -13.42 37.61
C VAL A 466 -1.02 -13.81 37.92
N ALA A 467 -1.91 -13.71 36.93
CA ALA A 467 -3.29 -14.14 37.11
C ALA A 467 -3.31 -15.65 37.44
N PRO A 468 -4.08 -16.10 38.46
CA PRO A 468 -4.21 -17.51 38.76
C PRO A 468 -4.69 -18.31 37.54
N GLN A 469 -4.02 -19.43 37.24
CA GLN A 469 -4.37 -20.28 36.10
C GLN A 469 -5.82 -20.81 36.20
N THR A 470 -6.29 -21.08 37.42
CA THR A 470 -7.67 -21.52 37.68
C THR A 470 -8.70 -20.47 37.25
N LEU A 471 -8.47 -19.20 37.59
CA LEU A 471 -9.34 -18.10 37.17
C LEU A 471 -9.34 -17.94 35.64
N PHE A 472 -8.18 -18.12 35.00
CA PHE A 472 -8.08 -18.09 33.54
C PHE A 472 -8.82 -19.26 32.89
N ASP A 473 -8.71 -20.46 33.45
CA ASP A 473 -9.40 -21.64 32.96
C ASP A 473 -10.93 -21.50 33.07
N GLU A 474 -11.41 -20.97 34.20
CA GLU A 474 -12.83 -20.61 34.40
C GLU A 474 -13.31 -19.59 33.36
N ALA A 475 -12.50 -18.57 33.07
CA ALA A 475 -12.83 -17.55 32.08
C ALA A 475 -12.95 -18.13 30.66
N VAL A 476 -12.04 -19.04 30.28
CA VAL A 476 -12.07 -19.73 28.99
C VAL A 476 -13.26 -20.70 28.90
N ALA A 477 -13.59 -21.41 29.98
CA ALA A 477 -14.77 -22.26 30.04
C ALA A 477 -16.07 -21.44 29.90
N TRP A 478 -16.16 -20.30 30.61
CA TRP A 478 -17.28 -19.37 30.50
C TRP A 478 -17.49 -18.88 29.06
N LEU A 479 -16.43 -18.49 28.34
CA LEU A 479 -16.54 -18.12 26.93
C LEU A 479 -17.19 -19.24 26.08
N GLY A 480 -16.85 -20.50 26.35
CA GLY A 480 -17.43 -21.64 25.64
C GLY A 480 -18.94 -21.78 25.88
N ALA A 481 -19.38 -21.52 27.11
CA ALA A 481 -20.79 -21.49 27.47
C ALA A 481 -21.53 -20.30 26.81
N GLU A 482 -20.92 -19.10 26.80
CA GLU A 482 -21.48 -17.90 26.18
C GLU A 482 -21.76 -18.04 24.69
N TYR A 483 -20.91 -18.79 23.98
CA TYR A 483 -21.07 -19.08 22.56
C TYR A 483 -21.94 -20.31 22.28
N GLN A 484 -22.42 -21.01 23.31
CA GLN A 484 -23.19 -22.24 23.21
C GLN A 484 -22.51 -23.28 22.29
N VAL A 485 -21.20 -23.45 22.47
CA VAL A 485 -20.38 -24.27 21.56
C VAL A 485 -20.95 -25.67 21.42
N SER A 486 -21.41 -26.32 22.49
CA SER A 486 -21.99 -27.67 22.43
C SER A 486 -23.23 -27.72 21.53
N ALA A 487 -24.18 -26.78 21.71
CA ALA A 487 -25.43 -26.74 20.94
C ALA A 487 -25.19 -26.56 19.43
N ALA A 488 -24.15 -25.81 19.05
CA ALA A 488 -23.81 -25.60 17.64
C ALA A 488 -23.39 -26.88 16.90
N PHE A 489 -22.96 -27.93 17.61
CA PHE A 489 -22.57 -29.21 17.00
C PHE A 489 -23.69 -30.24 16.99
N ASP A 490 -24.61 -30.21 17.96
CA ASP A 490 -25.68 -31.21 18.07
C ASP A 490 -26.74 -31.07 16.96
N CYS A 491 -26.91 -29.87 16.39
CA CYS A 491 -27.83 -29.64 15.28
C CYS A 491 -27.36 -30.18 13.92
N SER A 492 -26.08 -30.56 13.78
CA SER A 492 -25.49 -30.94 12.49
C SER A 492 -25.73 -32.40 12.07
N GLY A 493 -26.38 -33.21 12.91
CA GLY A 493 -26.73 -34.61 12.61
C GLY A 493 -28.06 -34.83 11.90
N LYS A 494 -28.68 -33.79 11.32
CA LYS A 494 -30.03 -33.86 10.72
C LYS A 494 -30.12 -33.62 9.20
N ASN A 495 -29.00 -33.55 8.47
CA ASN A 495 -29.00 -33.40 7.01
C ASN A 495 -28.23 -34.51 6.32
#